data_AF-W6RLQ2-F1
#
_entry.id   AF-W6RLQ2-F1
#
_cell.length_a   1.000
_cell.length_b   1.000
_cell.length_c   1.000
_cell.angle_alpha   90.00
_cell.angle_beta   90.00
_cell.angle_gamma   90.00
#
_symmetry.space_group_name_H-M   'P 1'
#
loop_
_entity.id
_entity.type
_entity.pdbx_description
1 polymer ?
#
loop_
_entity_poly.entity_id
_entity_poly.type
_entity_poly.pdbx_seq_one_letter_code
_entity_poly.pdbx_strand_id
1 'polypeptide(L)'
;MLRIELKAAQSGQPGHGELTVHGWQEGSDALELTVQRNQDGRYLGENGEWDTSPSWHTLDGLNLVDEKLSGEVGPWLIDPLMLDPQMAYMLQLRNEDGSDKGVLRILGSILSSKAAGNSTHDEKKVERKAEPVIVPVLPEVLPEPPAPEPEVISVPVPEPVVVEAPPAPSPQTPVAKKGSKLPLILITILLILALAVAAWWFLLRTPSTDIAPSDTPASVVGAMAACSSQALSDAREDLSFIQACLKSNPSSEQVLEVIAVAKDAKRCGVVQRLYAHKAQSGDAAIAYAYAREYDPAHYASGGCIEAADAETAMYWYEIAVNNDPDNQDASQRLEELKK
;
A
#
# COMPACT_ATOMS: atom_id res chain seq x y z
N MET A 1 -3.29 -2.87 -27.83
CA MET A 1 -3.47 -2.58 -26.40
C MET A 1 -2.17 -2.92 -25.72
N LEU A 2 -1.58 -1.92 -25.07
CA LEU A 2 -0.25 -1.99 -24.51
C LEU A 2 -0.24 -2.74 -23.19
N ARG A 3 0.83 -3.50 -22.92
CA ARG A 3 1.16 -3.98 -21.57
C ARG A 3 2.18 -3.01 -20.98
N ILE A 4 1.78 -2.28 -19.95
CA ILE A 4 2.57 -1.21 -19.37
C ILE A 4 2.95 -1.59 -17.94
N GLU A 5 4.24 -1.58 -17.66
CA GLU A 5 4.80 -1.95 -16.37
C GLU A 5 5.68 -0.82 -15.84
N LEU A 6 5.64 -0.62 -14.53
CA LEU A 6 6.47 0.34 -13.84
C LEU A 6 7.14 -0.35 -12.65
N LYS A 7 8.47 -0.29 -12.62
CA LYS A 7 9.32 -0.88 -11.58
C LYS A 7 10.16 0.20 -10.92
N ALA A 8 10.80 -0.11 -9.79
CA ALA A 8 11.79 0.78 -9.21
C ALA A 8 12.93 1.02 -10.21
N ALA A 9 13.45 2.25 -10.27
CA ALA A 9 14.61 2.56 -11.11
C ALA A 9 15.80 1.68 -10.71
N GLN A 10 16.61 1.26 -11.69
CA GLN A 10 17.80 0.42 -11.42
C GLN A 10 18.80 1.11 -10.47
N SER A 11 18.83 2.45 -10.50
CA SER A 11 19.61 3.28 -9.59
C SER A 11 19.16 3.20 -8.12
N GLY A 12 17.93 2.72 -7.86
CA GLY A 12 17.31 2.74 -6.54
C GLY A 12 16.93 4.14 -6.06
N GLN A 13 16.96 5.15 -6.93
CA GLN A 13 16.70 6.53 -6.58
C GLN A 13 15.20 6.74 -6.25
N PRO A 14 14.85 7.29 -5.07
CA PRO A 14 13.46 7.63 -4.76
C PRO A 14 12.90 8.67 -5.74
N GLY A 15 11.61 8.54 -6.05
CA GLY A 15 10.91 9.35 -7.05
C GLY A 15 11.18 8.94 -8.48
N HIS A 16 11.95 7.87 -8.73
CA HIS A 16 12.28 7.41 -10.08
C HIS A 16 11.85 5.96 -10.27
N GLY A 17 11.43 5.62 -11.49
CA GLY A 17 11.01 4.29 -11.87
C GLY A 17 11.45 3.91 -13.26
N GLU A 18 11.56 2.62 -13.53
CA GLU A 18 11.75 2.08 -14.88
C GLU A 18 10.37 1.82 -15.50
N LEU A 19 10.03 2.59 -16.54
CA LEU A 19 8.82 2.38 -17.33
C LEU A 19 9.13 1.39 -18.45
N THR A 20 8.30 0.38 -18.63
CA THR A 20 8.37 -0.57 -19.73
C THR A 20 7.01 -0.69 -20.42
N VAL A 21 6.99 -0.49 -21.73
CA VAL A 21 5.80 -0.61 -22.58
C VAL A 21 6.05 -1.69 -23.62
N HIS A 22 5.24 -2.75 -23.60
CA HIS A 22 5.29 -3.82 -24.59
C HIS A 22 4.20 -3.66 -25.64
N GLY A 23 4.54 -3.97 -26.89
CA GLY A 23 3.63 -3.92 -28.04
C GLY A 23 3.53 -2.53 -28.66
N TRP A 24 4.51 -1.65 -28.40
CA TRP A 24 4.61 -0.35 -29.07
C TRP A 24 5.35 -0.53 -30.39
N GLN A 25 4.66 -0.32 -31.50
CA GLN A 25 5.19 -0.55 -32.85
C GLN A 25 5.56 0.74 -33.58
N GLU A 26 5.16 1.88 -33.03
CA GLU A 26 5.42 3.18 -33.62
C GLU A 26 6.82 3.69 -33.27
N GLY A 27 7.28 4.76 -33.92
CA GLY A 27 8.57 5.38 -33.61
C GLY A 27 8.71 5.85 -32.15
N SER A 28 9.94 6.09 -31.71
CA SER A 28 10.24 6.67 -30.37
C SER A 28 10.35 8.19 -30.37
N ASP A 29 10.18 8.84 -31.52
CA ASP A 29 10.31 10.28 -31.64
C ASP A 29 9.04 11.01 -31.15
N ALA A 30 9.23 12.12 -30.44
CA ALA A 30 8.16 13.00 -29.95
C ALA A 30 7.04 12.25 -29.19
N LEU A 31 7.41 11.27 -28.37
CA LEU A 31 6.46 10.51 -27.57
C LEU A 31 5.80 11.38 -26.50
N GLU A 32 4.49 11.25 -26.38
CA GLU A 32 3.70 11.87 -25.32
C GLU A 32 2.88 10.82 -24.56
N LEU A 33 2.71 11.06 -23.26
CA LEU A 33 1.96 10.20 -22.35
C LEU A 33 0.85 11.00 -21.67
N THR A 34 -0.31 10.37 -21.53
CA THR A 34 -1.30 10.82 -20.55
C THR A 34 -1.64 9.69 -19.59
N VAL A 35 -1.97 10.06 -18.35
CA VAL A 35 -2.27 9.15 -17.26
C VAL A 35 -3.67 9.45 -16.77
N GLN A 36 -4.54 8.45 -16.74
CA GLN A 36 -5.91 8.56 -16.28
C GLN A 36 -6.16 7.62 -15.10
N ARG A 37 -6.87 8.07 -14.07
CA ARG A 37 -7.41 7.19 -13.02
C ARG A 37 -8.63 6.46 -13.53
N ASN A 38 -8.69 5.15 -13.33
CA ASN A 38 -9.80 4.34 -13.79
C ASN A 38 -11.09 4.54 -12.98
N GLN A 39 -10.98 5.06 -11.76
CA GLN A 39 -12.08 5.21 -10.78
C GLN A 39 -13.01 6.35 -11.14
N ASP A 40 -12.44 7.49 -11.54
CA ASP A 40 -13.18 8.72 -11.76
C ASP A 40 -12.84 9.41 -13.09
N GLY A 41 -11.97 8.79 -13.90
CA GLY A 41 -11.62 9.27 -15.22
C GLY A 41 -10.78 10.55 -15.24
N ARG A 42 -10.24 10.99 -14.09
CA ARG A 42 -9.40 12.18 -14.02
C ARG A 42 -7.99 11.93 -14.53
N TYR A 43 -7.38 12.96 -15.10
CA TYR A 43 -6.07 12.90 -15.74
C TYR A 43 -5.02 13.60 -14.88
N LEU A 44 -3.79 13.09 -14.94
CA LEU A 44 -2.66 13.71 -14.26
C LEU A 44 -2.21 14.95 -15.03
N GLY A 45 -2.31 16.12 -14.39
CA GLY A 45 -1.84 17.39 -14.92
C GLY A 45 -0.34 17.62 -14.74
N GLU A 46 0.20 18.65 -15.41
CA GLU A 46 1.62 19.04 -15.38
C GLU A 46 2.15 19.37 -13.96
N ASN A 47 1.28 19.81 -13.07
CA ASN A 47 1.60 20.14 -11.68
C ASN A 47 1.48 18.95 -10.72
N GLY A 48 1.17 17.75 -11.22
CA GLY A 48 0.94 16.55 -10.41
C GLY A 48 -0.47 16.48 -9.79
N GLU A 49 -1.37 17.41 -10.10
CA GLU A 49 -2.77 17.37 -9.66
C GLU A 49 -3.66 16.61 -10.65
N TRP A 50 -4.86 16.21 -10.19
CA TRP A 50 -5.81 15.44 -10.99
C TRP A 50 -6.90 16.35 -11.57
N ASP A 51 -6.94 16.49 -12.90
CA ASP A 51 -7.88 17.34 -13.64
C ASP A 51 -8.93 16.50 -14.41
N THR A 52 -9.97 17.13 -14.93
CA THR A 52 -10.99 16.51 -15.80
C THR A 52 -10.57 16.47 -17.26
N SER A 53 -9.60 17.27 -17.68
CA SER A 53 -9.11 17.30 -19.06
C SER A 53 -7.80 16.53 -19.24
N PRO A 54 -7.60 15.80 -20.36
CA PRO A 54 -6.33 15.13 -20.64
C PRO A 54 -5.17 16.13 -20.72
N SER A 55 -4.10 15.82 -19.98
CA SER A 55 -2.81 16.51 -20.06
C SER A 55 -1.78 15.53 -20.63
N TRP A 56 -1.00 16.01 -21.59
CA TRP A 56 0.00 15.23 -22.32
C TRP A 56 1.38 15.66 -21.88
N HIS A 57 2.18 14.68 -21.47
CA HIS A 57 3.53 14.85 -20.95
C HIS A 57 4.52 14.27 -21.94
N THR A 58 5.54 15.03 -22.31
CA THR A 58 6.60 14.55 -23.20
C THR A 58 7.43 13.47 -22.50
N LEU A 59 7.70 12.38 -23.23
CA LEU A 59 8.54 11.28 -22.77
C LEU A 59 9.87 11.30 -23.53
N ASP A 60 10.91 11.76 -22.86
CA ASP A 60 12.27 11.74 -23.37
C ASP A 60 13.05 10.55 -22.78
N GLY A 61 14.08 10.09 -23.50
CA GLY A 61 15.03 9.09 -22.98
C GLY A 61 14.53 7.64 -22.94
N LEU A 62 13.38 7.36 -23.56
CA LEU A 62 12.91 6.00 -23.78
C LEU A 62 13.61 5.37 -24.99
N ASN A 63 14.03 4.12 -24.85
CA ASN A 63 14.68 3.35 -25.90
C ASN A 63 13.70 2.29 -26.42
N LEU A 64 13.51 2.26 -27.73
CA LEU A 64 12.69 1.26 -28.42
C LEU A 64 13.58 0.14 -28.96
N VAL A 65 13.38 -1.09 -28.47
CA VAL A 65 14.06 -2.30 -28.95
C VAL A 65 13.02 -3.41 -29.06
N ASP A 66 12.87 -4.03 -30.22
CA ASP A 66 11.96 -5.17 -30.45
C ASP A 66 10.52 -4.95 -29.93
N GLU A 67 9.89 -3.83 -30.31
CA GLU A 67 8.52 -3.43 -29.90
C GLU A 67 8.34 -3.23 -28.38
N LYS A 68 9.46 -3.13 -27.66
CA LYS A 68 9.53 -2.82 -26.24
C LYS A 68 10.18 -1.45 -26.06
N LEU A 69 9.40 -0.51 -25.55
CA LEU A 69 9.87 0.82 -25.19
C LEU A 69 10.21 0.83 -23.69
N SER A 70 11.43 1.19 -23.32
CA SER A 70 11.88 1.20 -21.92
C SER A 70 12.80 2.35 -21.59
N GLY A 71 12.68 2.86 -20.36
CA GLY A 71 13.59 3.85 -19.79
C GLY A 71 13.08 4.42 -18.48
N GLU A 72 13.88 5.31 -17.90
CA GLU A 72 13.61 5.89 -16.59
C GLU A 72 12.60 7.03 -16.67
N VAL A 73 11.66 7.06 -15.74
CA VAL A 73 10.69 8.14 -15.52
C VAL A 73 10.87 8.73 -14.13
N GLY A 74 10.67 10.03 -14.03
CA GLY A 74 10.99 10.80 -12.83
C GLY A 74 9.81 11.09 -11.89
N PRO A 75 10.04 11.97 -10.90
CA PRO A 75 9.10 12.27 -9.82
C PRO A 75 7.74 12.75 -10.26
N TRP A 76 7.67 13.44 -11.40
CA TRP A 76 6.43 13.96 -11.97
C TRP A 76 5.40 12.86 -12.21
N LEU A 77 5.84 11.65 -12.57
CA LEU A 77 4.99 10.49 -12.76
C LEU A 77 4.93 9.63 -11.50
N ILE A 78 6.07 9.40 -10.85
CA ILE A 78 6.15 8.48 -9.72
C ILE A 78 5.39 8.99 -8.51
N ASP A 79 5.59 10.24 -8.10
CA ASP A 79 5.04 10.75 -6.85
C ASP A 79 3.50 10.77 -6.84
N PRO A 80 2.81 11.25 -7.89
CA PRO A 80 1.35 11.23 -7.94
C PRO A 80 0.76 9.82 -7.93
N LEU A 81 1.43 8.84 -8.56
CA LEU A 81 1.01 7.44 -8.55
C LEU A 81 1.21 6.80 -7.17
N MET A 82 2.25 7.19 -6.44
CA MET A 82 2.54 6.67 -5.10
C MET A 82 1.66 7.28 -3.99
N LEU A 83 0.88 8.32 -4.28
CA LEU A 83 -0.08 8.87 -3.32
C LEU A 83 -1.21 7.87 -2.99
N ASP A 84 -1.59 7.03 -3.96
CA ASP A 84 -2.58 5.97 -3.77
C ASP A 84 -2.18 4.70 -4.56
N PRO A 85 -1.34 3.82 -3.99
CA PRO A 85 -0.84 2.64 -4.67
C PRO A 85 -1.91 1.59 -5.01
N GLN A 86 -3.13 1.71 -4.48
CA GLN A 86 -4.26 0.81 -4.81
C GLN A 86 -5.09 1.33 -5.99
N MET A 87 -4.83 2.57 -6.42
CA MET A 87 -5.45 3.17 -7.59
C MET A 87 -5.02 2.46 -8.87
N ALA A 88 -5.94 2.36 -9.83
CA ALA A 88 -5.66 1.72 -11.10
C ALA A 88 -5.57 2.82 -12.15
N TYR A 89 -4.53 2.78 -12.97
CA TYR A 89 -4.23 3.82 -13.94
C TYR A 89 -4.24 3.28 -15.37
N MET A 90 -4.79 4.06 -16.30
CA MET A 90 -4.66 3.85 -17.73
C MET A 90 -3.63 4.83 -18.26
N LEU A 91 -2.62 4.32 -18.96
CA LEU A 91 -1.66 5.13 -19.69
C LEU A 91 -1.99 5.06 -21.17
N GLN A 92 -1.96 6.21 -21.84
CA GLN A 92 -2.07 6.31 -23.28
C GLN A 92 -0.82 6.99 -23.82
N LEU A 93 -0.17 6.32 -24.76
CA LEU A 93 0.97 6.84 -25.51
C LEU A 93 0.49 7.32 -26.88
N ARG A 94 1.10 8.40 -27.37
CA ARG A 94 0.94 8.86 -28.74
C ARG A 94 2.24 9.45 -29.28
N ASN A 95 2.38 9.40 -30.60
CA ASN A 95 3.34 10.17 -31.38
C ASN A 95 2.68 10.59 -32.71
N GLU A 96 3.45 11.05 -33.69
CA GLU A 96 2.91 11.40 -35.02
C GLU A 96 2.37 10.18 -35.79
N ASP A 97 2.93 8.99 -35.56
CA ASP A 97 2.61 7.77 -36.29
C ASP A 97 1.34 7.07 -35.76
N GLY A 98 1.05 7.18 -34.46
CA GLY A 98 -0.07 6.47 -33.85
C GLY A 98 -0.31 6.76 -32.36
N SER A 99 -1.32 6.08 -31.82
CA SER A 99 -1.62 6.10 -30.38
C SER A 99 -2.20 4.77 -29.92
N ASP A 100 -1.76 4.29 -28.76
CA ASP A 100 -2.33 3.10 -28.10
C ASP A 100 -2.30 3.31 -26.58
N LYS A 101 -3.04 2.48 -25.85
CA LYS A 101 -3.21 2.59 -24.40
C LYS A 101 -3.18 1.24 -23.70
N GLY A 102 -2.90 1.27 -22.41
CA GLY A 102 -2.80 0.09 -21.57
C GLY A 102 -3.00 0.41 -20.09
N VAL A 103 -3.40 -0.60 -19.31
CA VAL A 103 -3.47 -0.48 -17.86
C VAL A 103 -2.05 -0.59 -17.30
N LEU A 104 -1.70 0.34 -16.40
CA LEU A 104 -0.43 0.35 -15.69
C LEU A 104 -0.37 -0.73 -14.62
N ARG A 105 0.69 -1.53 -14.62
CA ARG A 105 1.04 -2.45 -13.55
C ARG A 105 2.26 -1.93 -12.80
N ILE A 106 2.06 -1.57 -11.53
CA ILE A 106 3.14 -1.20 -10.63
C ILE A 106 3.68 -2.50 -10.02
N LEU A 107 4.97 -2.77 -10.22
CA LEU A 107 5.62 -4.01 -9.82
C LEU A 107 6.69 -3.72 -8.74
N GLY A 108 6.66 -4.50 -7.66
CA GLY A 108 7.56 -4.35 -6.53
C GLY A 108 7.30 -3.07 -5.71
N SER A 109 8.33 -2.61 -4.99
CA SER A 109 8.26 -1.43 -4.10
C SER A 109 8.96 -0.24 -4.73
N ILE A 110 8.20 0.67 -5.33
CA ILE A 110 8.69 1.97 -5.81
C ILE A 110 8.64 2.98 -4.66
N LEU A 111 9.70 3.76 -4.51
CA LEU A 111 9.78 4.81 -3.48
C LEU A 111 9.39 6.15 -4.10
N SER A 112 8.52 6.92 -3.43
CA SER A 112 8.28 8.32 -3.78
C SER A 112 9.48 9.19 -3.40
N SER A 113 9.64 10.37 -3.99
CA SER A 113 10.70 11.33 -3.68
C SER A 113 10.76 11.67 -2.20
N LYS A 114 9.60 11.69 -1.51
CA LYS A 114 9.49 11.97 -0.07
C LYS A 114 10.17 10.91 0.80
N ALA A 115 10.39 9.71 0.28
CA ALA A 115 11.11 8.66 0.99
C ALA A 115 12.62 8.94 1.14
N ALA A 116 13.18 9.87 0.35
CA ALA A 116 14.59 10.26 0.43
C ALA A 116 14.95 11.13 1.65
N GLY A 117 13.96 11.54 2.48
CA GLY A 117 14.21 12.35 3.68
C GLY A 117 14.46 13.85 3.43
N ASN A 118 14.53 14.30 2.17
CA ASN A 118 14.59 15.71 1.82
C ASN A 118 13.18 16.29 1.65
N SER A 119 12.49 16.58 2.74
CA SER A 119 11.31 17.44 2.70
C SER A 119 11.76 18.90 2.56
N THR A 120 11.95 19.39 1.34
CA THR A 120 11.79 20.83 1.08
C THR A 120 10.29 21.09 1.09
N HIS A 121 9.73 21.37 2.27
CA HIS A 121 8.48 22.09 2.31
C HIS A 121 8.75 23.47 1.70
N ASP A 122 8.22 23.73 0.51
CA ASP A 122 7.83 25.07 0.11
C ASP A 122 6.73 25.51 1.09
N GLU A 123 7.14 25.87 2.30
CA GLU A 123 6.30 26.65 3.20
C GLU A 123 6.16 28.01 2.53
N LYS A 124 5.09 28.19 1.76
CA LYS A 124 4.46 29.51 1.66
C LYS A 124 4.20 29.96 3.08
N LYS A 125 5.17 30.67 3.64
CA LYS A 125 5.13 31.40 4.89
C LYS A 125 3.97 32.38 4.79
N VAL A 126 2.77 31.93 5.14
CA VAL A 126 1.72 32.83 5.59
C VAL A 126 2.17 33.27 6.97
N GLU A 127 2.97 34.33 6.96
CA GLU A 127 3.30 35.10 8.15
C GLU A 127 2.00 35.68 8.69
N ARG A 128 1.32 34.90 9.54
CA ARG A 128 0.19 35.39 10.31
C ARG A 128 0.75 36.34 11.34
N LYS A 129 0.79 37.62 10.96
CA LYS A 129 0.92 38.76 11.87
C LYS A 129 -0.03 38.55 13.04
N ALA A 130 0.52 38.52 14.26
CA ALA A 130 -0.26 38.41 15.48
C ALA A 130 -1.09 39.69 15.65
N GLU A 131 -2.41 39.56 15.70
CA GLU A 131 -3.34 40.62 16.06
C GLU A 131 -4.16 40.15 17.28
N PRO A 132 -4.43 41.03 18.26
CA PRO A 132 -4.67 40.62 19.63
C PRO A 132 -6.10 40.15 19.89
N VAL A 133 -6.20 39.34 20.94
CA VAL A 133 -7.41 38.73 21.51
C VAL A 133 -8.51 39.76 21.76
N ILE A 134 -9.69 39.54 21.18
CA ILE A 134 -10.95 40.18 21.59
C ILE A 134 -11.90 39.07 22.06
N VAL A 135 -12.41 39.29 23.28
CA VAL A 135 -13.30 38.44 24.09
C VAL A 135 -14.63 38.18 23.37
N PRO A 136 -15.26 36.98 23.50
CA PRO A 136 -16.46 36.65 22.76
C PRO A 136 -17.71 37.32 23.35
N VAL A 137 -18.46 38.05 22.52
CA VAL A 137 -19.83 38.48 22.80
C VAL A 137 -20.78 37.44 22.22
N LEU A 138 -21.60 36.86 23.10
CA LEU A 138 -22.69 35.94 22.82
C LEU A 138 -23.82 36.65 22.04
N PRO A 139 -24.28 36.14 20.88
CA PRO A 139 -25.52 36.60 20.29
C PRO A 139 -26.73 35.82 20.83
N GLU A 140 -27.74 36.60 21.12
CA GLU A 140 -29.01 36.30 21.76
C GLU A 140 -29.95 35.48 20.86
N VAL A 141 -30.74 34.62 21.51
CA VAL A 141 -31.72 33.71 20.91
C VAL A 141 -32.88 34.50 20.29
N LEU A 142 -33.21 34.23 19.03
CA LEU A 142 -34.52 34.59 18.46
C LEU A 142 -35.25 33.31 17.99
N PRO A 143 -36.51 33.09 18.39
CA PRO A 143 -37.24 31.86 18.08
C PRO A 143 -37.82 31.88 16.66
N GLU A 144 -37.63 30.79 15.91
CA GLU A 144 -38.35 30.53 14.66
C GLU A 144 -39.67 29.78 14.90
N PRO A 145 -40.73 30.08 14.11
CA PRO A 145 -42.11 29.63 14.33
C PRO A 145 -42.35 28.18 13.87
N PRO A 146 -43.42 27.52 14.39
CA PRO A 146 -43.69 26.11 14.12
C PRO A 146 -44.18 25.86 12.68
N ALA A 147 -43.64 24.81 12.06
CA ALA A 147 -44.13 24.28 10.79
C ALA A 147 -45.44 23.49 11.02
N PRO A 148 -46.45 23.62 10.14
CA PRO A 148 -47.77 23.03 10.32
C PRO A 148 -47.80 21.51 10.06
N GLU A 149 -48.59 20.85 10.90
CA GLU A 149 -49.00 19.45 10.89
C GLU A 149 -49.85 19.14 9.64
N PRO A 150 -49.56 18.08 8.86
CA PRO A 150 -50.46 17.67 7.79
C PRO A 150 -51.68 16.94 8.36
N GLU A 151 -52.84 17.56 8.13
CA GLU A 151 -54.17 17.07 8.44
C GLU A 151 -54.45 15.71 7.77
N VAL A 152 -54.99 14.81 8.59
CA VAL A 152 -55.61 13.54 8.18
C VAL A 152 -56.94 13.84 7.51
N ILE A 153 -57.10 13.46 6.24
CA ILE A 153 -58.41 13.46 5.57
C ILE A 153 -58.80 12.02 5.17
N SER A 154 -59.91 11.64 5.79
CA SER A 154 -60.88 10.55 5.63
C SER A 154 -60.94 9.66 4.37
N VAL A 155 -61.01 8.36 4.67
CA VAL A 155 -61.72 7.21 4.03
C VAL A 155 -63.07 7.61 3.37
N PRO A 156 -63.64 6.88 2.37
CA PRO A 156 -64.20 5.52 2.59
C PRO A 156 -64.24 4.57 1.36
N VAL A 157 -64.17 3.25 1.59
CA VAL A 157 -64.93 2.25 0.79
C VAL A 157 -65.41 1.15 1.75
N PRO A 158 -66.73 0.83 1.81
CA PRO A 158 -67.30 -0.07 2.81
C PRO A 158 -67.45 -1.53 2.34
N GLU A 159 -67.13 -2.45 3.27
CA GLU A 159 -67.88 -3.67 3.70
C GLU A 159 -68.29 -4.79 2.69
N PRO A 160 -68.64 -6.03 3.15
CA PRO A 160 -68.35 -6.71 4.42
C PRO A 160 -68.06 -8.25 4.30
N VAL A 161 -68.03 -8.91 5.47
CA VAL A 161 -68.29 -10.35 5.77
C VAL A 161 -67.07 -11.28 5.59
N VAL A 162 -66.52 -11.94 6.62
CA VAL A 162 -67.14 -12.92 7.53
C VAL A 162 -66.50 -12.87 8.93
N VAL A 163 -67.35 -12.96 9.95
CA VAL A 163 -67.07 -13.09 11.38
C VAL A 163 -67.27 -14.54 11.83
N GLU A 164 -66.32 -15.12 12.55
CA GLU A 164 -66.50 -16.16 13.59
C GLU A 164 -65.12 -16.49 14.19
N ALA A 165 -64.84 -16.69 15.47
CA ALA A 165 -65.34 -16.29 16.79
C ALA A 165 -64.16 -16.58 17.79
N PRO A 166 -64.13 -15.99 19.00
CA PRO A 166 -62.99 -15.97 19.95
C PRO A 166 -63.13 -17.07 21.04
N PRO A 167 -62.45 -17.10 22.23
CA PRO A 167 -61.39 -16.25 22.84
C PRO A 167 -60.20 -17.07 23.46
N ALA A 168 -59.02 -16.50 23.76
CA ALA A 168 -58.55 -15.92 25.05
C ALA A 168 -57.06 -16.30 25.24
N PRO A 169 -56.26 -15.76 26.19
CA PRO A 169 -56.24 -14.44 26.82
C PRO A 169 -54.91 -13.67 26.54
N SER A 170 -54.94 -12.33 26.70
CA SER A 170 -53.73 -11.50 26.86
C SER A 170 -53.18 -11.70 28.29
N PRO A 171 -51.88 -11.47 28.59
CA PRO A 171 -51.44 -10.07 28.80
C PRO A 171 -49.92 -9.73 28.68
N GLN A 172 -49.68 -8.42 28.62
CA GLN A 172 -48.52 -7.62 29.11
C GLN A 172 -47.42 -7.22 28.12
N THR A 173 -47.50 -5.94 27.74
CA THR A 173 -46.38 -5.06 27.35
C THR A 173 -45.42 -4.81 28.51
N PRO A 174 -44.10 -4.75 28.28
CA PRO A 174 -43.19 -4.01 29.13
C PRO A 174 -42.84 -2.65 28.52
N VAL A 175 -43.06 -1.65 29.36
CA VAL A 175 -42.70 -0.24 29.31
C VAL A 175 -41.25 0.00 28.83
N ALA A 176 -41.08 0.84 27.80
CA ALA A 176 -39.76 1.35 27.41
C ALA A 176 -39.22 2.31 28.48
N LYS A 177 -38.11 1.93 29.12
CA LYS A 177 -37.37 2.77 30.07
C LYS A 177 -36.54 3.82 29.34
N LYS A 178 -36.71 5.08 29.73
CA LYS A 178 -35.88 6.22 29.32
C LYS A 178 -34.49 6.10 29.98
N GLY A 179 -33.47 5.71 29.21
CA GLY A 179 -32.09 5.58 29.68
C GLY A 179 -31.39 6.94 29.82
N SER A 180 -30.88 7.23 31.02
CA SER A 180 -30.07 8.42 31.32
C SER A 180 -28.68 8.32 30.66
N LYS A 181 -28.22 9.39 30.00
CA LYS A 181 -26.95 9.49 29.27
C LYS A 181 -25.72 9.66 30.19
N LEU A 182 -25.90 9.59 31.51
CA LEU A 182 -24.83 9.79 32.51
C LEU A 182 -23.63 8.82 32.42
N PRO A 183 -23.78 7.51 32.09
CA PRO A 183 -22.61 6.63 32.01
C PRO A 183 -21.75 6.91 30.75
N LEU A 184 -22.33 7.50 29.70
CA LEU A 184 -21.62 7.80 28.47
C LEU A 184 -20.65 8.97 28.63
N ILE A 185 -20.98 9.96 29.48
CA ILE A 185 -20.12 11.11 29.80
C ILE A 185 -18.92 10.69 30.67
N LEU A 186 -19.13 9.78 31.63
CA LEU A 186 -18.05 9.24 32.45
C LEU A 186 -17.06 8.41 31.61
N ILE A 187 -17.54 7.64 30.64
CA ILE A 187 -16.68 6.88 29.72
C ILE A 187 -15.84 7.82 28.84
N THR A 188 -16.42 8.90 28.29
CA THR A 188 -15.64 9.86 27.49
C THR A 188 -14.57 10.57 28.30
N ILE A 189 -14.85 10.97 29.54
CA ILE A 189 -13.84 11.62 30.41
C ILE A 189 -12.68 10.66 30.71
N LEU A 190 -12.99 9.39 30.98
CA LEU A 190 -11.97 8.36 31.25
C LEU A 190 -11.11 8.08 30.01
N LEU A 191 -11.71 8.11 28.82
CA LEU A 191 -11.03 7.93 27.54
C LEU A 191 -10.09 9.10 27.22
N ILE A 192 -10.50 10.34 27.52
CA ILE A 192 -9.65 11.54 27.36
C ILE A 192 -8.44 11.48 28.32
N LEU A 193 -8.65 11.04 29.56
CA LEU A 193 -7.57 10.86 30.53
C LEU A 193 -6.56 9.79 30.09
N ALA A 194 -7.04 8.67 29.54
CA ALA A 194 -6.16 7.62 29.01
C ALA A 194 -5.32 8.12 27.82
N LEU A 195 -5.90 8.92 26.93
CA LEU A 195 -5.19 9.51 25.79
C LEU A 195 -4.13 10.53 26.23
N ALA A 196 -4.42 11.34 27.25
CA ALA A 196 -3.45 12.28 27.81
C ALA A 196 -2.24 11.57 28.45
N VAL A 197 -2.47 10.46 29.16
CA VAL A 197 -1.39 9.64 29.74
C VAL A 197 -0.56 8.95 28.66
N ALA A 198 -1.19 8.45 27.60
CA ALA A 198 -0.50 7.84 26.46
C ALA A 198 0.37 8.87 25.70
N ALA A 199 -0.16 10.07 25.44
CA ALA A 199 0.60 11.15 24.82
C ALA A 199 1.79 11.57 25.68
N TRP A 200 1.62 11.66 27.01
CA TRP A 200 2.71 12.03 27.91
C TRP A 200 3.83 10.97 27.96
N TRP A 201 3.46 9.69 27.97
CA TRP A 201 4.40 8.58 27.95
C TRP A 201 5.19 8.50 26.63
N PHE A 202 4.55 8.82 25.51
CA PHE A 202 5.19 8.82 24.19
C PHE A 202 6.14 10.02 24.02
N LEU A 203 5.78 11.19 24.55
CA LEU A 203 6.60 12.41 24.48
C LEU A 203 7.82 12.38 25.42
N LEU A 204 7.80 11.57 26.48
CA LEU A 204 8.97 11.35 27.36
C LEU A 204 9.95 10.28 26.87
N ARG A 205 9.63 9.57 25.78
CA ARG A 205 10.51 8.60 25.13
C ARG A 205 11.10 9.17 23.84
N THR A 206 11.85 10.27 23.94
CA THR A 206 12.81 10.63 22.90
C THR A 206 14.20 10.12 23.31
N PRO A 207 14.79 9.13 22.63
CA PRO A 207 16.20 8.85 22.81
C PRO A 207 17.00 9.99 22.18
N SER A 208 17.82 10.67 23.00
CA SER A 208 18.84 11.59 22.52
C SER A 208 19.74 10.85 21.53
N THR A 209 19.58 11.17 20.25
CA THR A 209 20.45 10.69 19.19
C THR A 209 21.50 11.77 18.96
N ASP A 210 22.59 11.70 19.73
CA ASP A 210 23.84 12.33 19.35
C ASP A 210 24.40 11.55 18.17
N ILE A 211 24.35 12.12 16.96
CA ILE A 211 25.14 11.66 15.83
C ILE A 211 26.06 12.80 15.43
N ALA A 212 27.33 12.66 15.80
CA ALA A 212 28.42 13.37 15.15
C ALA A 212 28.62 12.76 13.75
N PRO A 213 28.79 13.57 12.69
CA PRO A 213 29.10 13.04 11.38
C PRO A 213 30.58 12.62 11.34
N SER A 214 30.85 11.38 10.93
CA SER A 214 32.18 10.96 10.52
C SER A 214 32.09 10.40 9.11
N ASP A 215 32.52 11.23 8.16
CA ASP A 215 32.82 10.82 6.79
C ASP A 215 34.05 9.91 6.82
N THR A 216 33.88 8.63 6.49
CA THR A 216 34.97 7.76 6.03
C THR A 216 34.41 6.65 5.13
N PRO A 217 35.08 6.28 4.04
CA PRO A 217 34.56 5.34 3.05
C PRO A 217 34.74 3.90 3.55
N ALA A 218 33.83 3.45 4.42
CA ALA A 218 33.68 2.04 4.82
C ALA A 218 32.30 1.45 4.43
N SER A 219 31.49 2.22 3.70
CA SER A 219 30.04 2.04 3.60
C SER A 219 29.57 0.78 2.86
N VAL A 220 30.43 0.12 2.08
CA VAL A 220 30.06 -1.14 1.41
C VAL A 220 30.17 -2.36 2.32
N VAL A 221 31.08 -2.35 3.29
CA VAL A 221 31.29 -3.49 4.21
C VAL A 221 30.23 -3.47 5.33
N GLY A 222 29.82 -2.29 5.79
CA GLY A 222 28.76 -2.13 6.80
C GLY A 222 27.36 -2.49 6.29
N ALA A 223 27.06 -2.23 5.02
CA ALA A 223 25.77 -2.60 4.41
C ALA A 223 25.64 -4.12 4.23
N MET A 224 26.68 -4.80 3.73
CA MET A 224 26.67 -6.26 3.63
C MET A 224 26.65 -6.96 4.99
N ALA A 225 27.24 -6.35 6.03
CA ALA A 225 27.24 -6.92 7.37
C ALA A 225 25.85 -6.97 8.03
N ALA A 226 24.94 -6.04 7.69
CA ALA A 226 23.63 -5.94 8.33
C ALA A 226 22.71 -7.14 8.03
N CYS A 227 22.83 -7.74 6.84
CA CYS A 227 22.13 -8.98 6.49
C CYS A 227 23.11 -10.15 6.41
N SER A 228 23.71 -10.52 7.55
CA SER A 228 24.64 -11.63 7.67
C SER A 228 24.19 -12.63 8.73
N SER A 229 24.70 -13.86 8.63
CA SER A 229 24.50 -14.90 9.64
C SER A 229 24.98 -14.46 11.03
N GLN A 230 26.13 -13.79 11.10
CA GLN A 230 26.66 -13.21 12.34
C GLN A 230 25.71 -12.16 12.93
N ALA A 231 25.24 -11.20 12.12
CA ALA A 231 24.31 -10.18 12.58
C ALA A 231 22.98 -10.78 13.06
N LEU A 232 22.51 -11.86 12.42
CA LEU A 232 21.35 -12.61 12.90
C LEU A 232 21.64 -13.23 14.27
N SER A 233 22.77 -13.91 14.44
CA SER A 233 23.15 -14.54 15.72
C SER A 233 23.27 -13.54 16.87
N ASP A 234 23.81 -12.35 16.60
CA ASP A 234 23.97 -11.30 17.61
C ASP A 234 22.66 -10.55 17.91
N ALA A 235 21.70 -10.59 16.99
CA ALA A 235 20.43 -9.90 17.13
C ALA A 235 19.54 -10.54 18.20
N ARG A 236 19.27 -9.76 19.25
CA ARG A 236 18.32 -10.12 20.32
C ARG A 236 16.86 -9.96 19.92
N GLU A 237 16.58 -9.11 18.94
CA GLU A 237 15.24 -8.80 18.46
C GLU A 237 15.13 -9.05 16.95
N ASP A 238 14.18 -9.92 16.57
CA ASP A 238 13.95 -10.32 15.17
C ASP A 238 13.60 -9.13 14.28
N LEU A 239 12.68 -8.24 14.74
CA LEU A 239 12.18 -7.16 13.90
C LEU A 239 13.27 -6.14 13.55
N SER A 240 14.08 -5.76 14.54
CA SER A 240 15.20 -4.83 14.38
C SER A 240 16.24 -5.39 13.40
N PHE A 241 16.52 -6.69 13.48
CA PHE A 241 17.38 -7.38 12.50
C PHE A 241 16.79 -7.37 11.10
N ILE A 242 15.51 -7.77 10.94
CA ILE A 242 14.84 -7.83 9.63
C ILE A 242 14.85 -6.47 8.95
N GLN A 243 14.54 -5.40 9.69
CA GLN A 243 14.57 -4.04 9.17
C GLN A 243 15.96 -3.62 8.70
N ALA A 244 16.99 -3.89 9.52
CA ALA A 244 18.38 -3.59 9.17
C ALA A 244 18.85 -4.39 7.95
N CYS A 245 18.55 -5.70 7.92
CA CYS A 245 18.87 -6.57 6.79
C CYS A 245 18.19 -6.07 5.51
N LEU A 246 16.88 -5.84 5.51
CA LEU A 246 16.17 -5.41 4.29
C LEU A 246 16.60 -4.02 3.81
N LYS A 247 16.90 -3.10 4.74
CA LYS A 247 17.37 -1.75 4.41
C LYS A 247 18.74 -1.76 3.72
N SER A 248 19.56 -2.79 3.94
CA SER A 248 20.87 -2.88 3.29
C SER A 248 20.84 -3.42 1.86
N ASN A 249 19.63 -3.66 1.32
CA ASN A 249 19.40 -4.18 -0.02
C ASN A 249 20.20 -5.45 -0.34
N PRO A 250 19.99 -6.54 0.41
CA PRO A 250 20.78 -7.76 0.29
C PRO A 250 20.46 -8.50 -1.02
N SER A 251 21.47 -9.17 -1.56
CA SER A 251 21.32 -10.13 -2.66
C SER A 251 20.45 -11.32 -2.23
N SER A 252 19.88 -12.02 -3.22
CA SER A 252 19.08 -13.21 -2.99
C SER A 252 19.88 -14.29 -2.24
N GLU A 253 21.15 -14.47 -2.58
CA GLU A 253 22.04 -15.43 -1.94
C GLU A 253 22.24 -15.12 -0.45
N GLN A 254 22.48 -13.84 -0.11
CA GLN A 254 22.64 -13.41 1.28
C GLN A 254 21.36 -13.65 2.10
N VAL A 255 20.19 -13.35 1.52
CA VAL A 255 18.91 -13.58 2.19
C VAL A 255 18.67 -15.08 2.40
N LEU A 256 18.96 -15.93 1.41
CA LEU A 256 18.82 -17.38 1.52
C LEU A 256 19.75 -17.97 2.58
N GLU A 257 20.98 -17.47 2.70
CA GLU A 257 21.92 -17.88 3.76
C GLU A 257 21.36 -17.52 5.15
N VAL A 258 20.91 -16.27 5.34
CA VAL A 258 20.29 -15.81 6.59
C VAL A 258 19.05 -16.62 6.92
N ILE A 259 18.21 -16.93 5.93
CA ILE A 259 17.02 -17.78 6.10
C ILE A 259 17.43 -19.17 6.56
N ALA A 260 18.45 -19.79 5.95
CA ALA A 260 18.92 -21.11 6.35
C ALA A 260 19.36 -21.13 7.83
N VAL A 261 20.12 -20.11 8.26
CA VAL A 261 20.53 -19.96 9.67
C VAL A 261 19.34 -19.70 10.58
N ALA A 262 18.38 -18.87 10.17
CA ALA A 262 17.17 -18.59 10.94
C ALA A 262 16.27 -19.84 11.09
N LYS A 263 16.21 -20.70 10.07
CA LYS A 263 15.50 -21.99 10.13
C LYS A 263 16.13 -22.93 11.16
N ASP A 264 17.46 -23.03 11.19
CA ASP A 264 18.19 -23.82 12.18
C ASP A 264 17.97 -23.30 13.60
N ALA A 265 18.03 -21.99 13.78
CA ALA A 265 17.75 -21.30 15.04
C ALA A 265 16.25 -21.25 15.42
N LYS A 266 15.36 -21.86 14.64
CA LYS A 266 13.89 -21.84 14.82
C LYS A 266 13.28 -20.43 14.94
N ARG A 267 13.91 -19.42 14.32
CA ARG A 267 13.43 -18.03 14.26
C ARG A 267 12.46 -17.86 13.09
N CYS A 268 11.30 -18.52 13.18
CA CYS A 268 10.35 -18.59 12.08
C CYS A 268 9.74 -17.24 11.69
N GLY A 269 9.67 -16.29 12.62
CA GLY A 269 9.29 -14.91 12.32
C GLY A 269 10.27 -14.18 11.41
N VAL A 270 11.57 -14.51 11.44
CA VAL A 270 12.57 -13.99 10.51
C VAL A 270 12.41 -14.66 9.15
N VAL A 271 12.34 -16.00 9.14
CA VAL A 271 12.19 -16.81 7.91
C VAL A 271 11.01 -16.35 7.07
N GLN A 272 9.81 -16.32 7.64
CA GLN A 272 8.59 -15.98 6.90
C GLN A 272 8.59 -14.55 6.37
N ARG A 273 9.10 -13.58 7.15
CA ARG A 273 9.11 -12.18 6.73
C ARG A 273 10.15 -11.89 5.66
N LEU A 274 11.35 -12.48 5.76
CA LEU A 274 12.37 -12.32 4.72
C LEU A 274 11.92 -12.94 3.40
N TYR A 275 11.41 -14.18 3.45
CA TYR A 275 10.82 -14.83 2.28
C TYR A 275 9.71 -13.98 1.66
N ALA A 276 8.67 -13.63 2.43
CA ALA A 276 7.52 -12.92 1.93
C ALA A 276 7.90 -11.55 1.33
N HIS A 277 8.71 -10.76 2.03
CA HIS A 277 9.09 -9.43 1.55
C HIS A 277 9.87 -9.48 0.23
N LYS A 278 10.91 -10.32 0.16
CA LYS A 278 11.77 -10.40 -1.03
C LYS A 278 11.03 -11.04 -2.21
N ALA A 279 10.28 -12.13 -1.98
CA ALA A 279 9.45 -12.75 -3.03
C ALA A 279 8.40 -11.78 -3.58
N GLN A 280 7.68 -11.05 -2.71
CA GLN A 280 6.68 -10.05 -3.13
C GLN A 280 7.30 -8.88 -3.90
N SER A 281 8.57 -8.56 -3.62
CA SER A 281 9.30 -7.53 -4.38
C SER A 281 9.74 -7.99 -5.78
N GLY A 282 9.44 -9.24 -6.18
CA GLY A 282 9.77 -9.78 -7.50
C GLY A 282 11.09 -10.53 -7.56
N ASP A 283 11.70 -10.85 -6.41
CA ASP A 283 12.92 -11.67 -6.36
C ASP A 283 12.59 -13.13 -6.69
N ALA A 284 12.86 -13.53 -7.94
CA ALA A 284 12.47 -14.83 -8.48
C ALA A 284 13.13 -16.01 -7.75
N ALA A 285 14.40 -15.86 -7.35
CA ALA A 285 15.13 -16.90 -6.62
C ALA A 285 14.53 -17.13 -5.23
N ILE A 286 14.18 -16.04 -4.52
CA ILE A 286 13.51 -16.13 -3.22
C ILE A 286 12.09 -16.67 -3.35
N ALA A 287 11.33 -16.24 -4.37
CA ALA A 287 9.98 -16.73 -4.62
C ALA A 287 9.98 -18.24 -4.91
N TYR A 288 10.91 -18.73 -5.74
CA TYR A 288 11.09 -20.15 -6.01
C TYR A 288 11.43 -20.93 -4.74
N ALA A 289 12.38 -20.45 -3.94
CA ALA A 289 12.75 -21.09 -2.68
C ALA A 289 11.57 -21.10 -1.69
N TYR A 290 10.78 -20.03 -1.63
CA TYR A 290 9.63 -19.96 -0.73
C TYR A 290 8.50 -20.90 -1.14
N ALA A 291 8.23 -21.00 -2.44
CA ALA A 291 7.25 -21.94 -2.98
C ALA A 291 7.52 -23.37 -2.52
N ARG A 292 8.80 -23.79 -2.51
CA ARG A 292 9.23 -25.11 -2.07
C ARG A 292 8.99 -25.39 -0.58
N GLU A 293 8.87 -24.35 0.26
CA GLU A 293 8.51 -24.52 1.68
C GLU A 293 7.04 -24.96 1.86
N TYR A 294 6.19 -24.73 0.85
CA TYR A 294 4.78 -25.14 0.85
C TYR A 294 4.50 -26.32 -0.08
N ASP A 295 5.33 -26.51 -1.11
CA ASP A 295 5.12 -27.52 -2.14
C ASP A 295 5.07 -28.94 -1.57
N PRO A 296 3.97 -29.70 -1.74
CA PRO A 296 3.86 -31.08 -1.26
C PRO A 296 4.99 -32.03 -1.70
N ALA A 297 5.63 -31.79 -2.85
CA ALA A 297 6.75 -32.61 -3.34
C ALA A 297 8.09 -32.27 -2.65
N HIS A 298 8.19 -31.10 -2.03
CA HIS A 298 9.42 -30.61 -1.38
C HIS A 298 9.25 -30.33 0.11
N TYR A 299 8.01 -30.35 0.61
CA TYR A 299 7.67 -30.01 1.98
C TYR A 299 8.37 -30.92 2.98
N ALA A 300 8.97 -30.30 4.00
CA ALA A 300 9.56 -30.98 5.14
C ALA A 300 8.87 -30.55 6.43
N SER A 301 8.31 -31.53 7.16
CA SER A 301 7.69 -31.29 8.47
C SER A 301 8.69 -30.82 9.52
N GLY A 302 8.25 -30.01 10.48
CA GLY A 302 9.09 -29.52 11.58
C GLY A 302 9.95 -28.29 11.23
N GLY A 303 9.73 -27.72 10.04
CA GLY A 303 10.24 -26.42 9.63
C GLY A 303 9.40 -25.26 10.18
N CYS A 304 9.57 -24.08 9.57
CA CYS A 304 8.83 -22.88 9.92
C CYS A 304 7.45 -22.77 9.23
N ILE A 305 7.12 -23.74 8.39
CA ILE A 305 5.82 -23.91 7.74
C ILE A 305 5.16 -25.18 8.29
N GLU A 306 3.95 -25.05 8.82
CA GLU A 306 3.28 -26.11 9.59
C GLU A 306 2.74 -27.25 8.73
N ALA A 307 2.40 -26.98 7.47
CA ALA A 307 1.88 -27.96 6.54
C ALA A 307 2.22 -27.59 5.09
N ALA A 308 2.28 -28.60 4.23
CA ALA A 308 2.28 -28.37 2.79
C ALA A 308 0.97 -27.69 2.35
N ASP A 309 1.07 -26.79 1.39
CA ASP A 309 -0.05 -26.07 0.81
C ASP A 309 0.20 -25.83 -0.69
N ALA A 310 -0.46 -26.63 -1.53
CA ALA A 310 -0.24 -26.60 -2.98
C ALA A 310 -0.63 -25.26 -3.61
N GLU A 311 -1.67 -24.60 -3.10
CA GLU A 311 -2.16 -23.32 -3.61
C GLU A 311 -1.16 -22.19 -3.32
N THR A 312 -0.64 -22.12 -2.10
CA THR A 312 0.41 -21.17 -1.71
C THR A 312 1.69 -21.44 -2.49
N ALA A 313 2.06 -22.71 -2.70
CA ALA A 313 3.21 -23.07 -3.53
C ALA A 313 3.03 -22.57 -4.98
N MET A 314 1.87 -22.80 -5.60
CA MET A 314 1.57 -22.29 -6.94
C MET A 314 1.70 -20.77 -7.02
N TYR A 315 1.14 -20.04 -6.06
CA TYR A 315 1.22 -18.58 -6.03
C TYR A 315 2.68 -18.07 -6.07
N TRP A 316 3.57 -18.66 -5.27
CA TRP A 316 4.97 -18.25 -5.26
C TRP A 316 5.74 -18.73 -6.49
N TYR A 317 5.44 -19.91 -7.03
CA TYR A 317 6.02 -20.35 -8.30
C TYR A 317 5.59 -19.45 -9.47
N GLU A 318 4.34 -18.96 -9.50
CA GLU A 318 3.90 -17.99 -10.50
C GLU A 318 4.71 -16.70 -10.44
N ILE A 319 4.99 -16.20 -9.23
CA ILE A 319 5.88 -15.04 -9.07
C ILE A 319 7.29 -15.36 -9.58
N ALA A 320 7.84 -16.53 -9.27
CA ALA A 320 9.16 -16.94 -9.74
C ALA A 320 9.23 -16.99 -11.28
N VAL A 321 8.31 -17.70 -11.93
CA VAL A 321 8.27 -17.86 -13.40
C VAL A 321 8.01 -16.53 -14.11
N ASN A 322 7.16 -15.66 -13.55
CA ASN A 322 6.87 -14.37 -14.16
C ASN A 322 8.07 -13.40 -14.13
N ASN A 323 8.97 -13.54 -13.15
CA ASN A 323 10.14 -12.68 -12.99
C ASN A 323 11.44 -13.33 -13.49
N ASP A 324 11.46 -14.66 -13.64
CA ASP A 324 12.52 -15.45 -14.26
C ASP A 324 11.90 -16.58 -15.12
N PRO A 325 11.53 -16.29 -16.38
CA PRO A 325 10.92 -17.28 -17.28
C PRO A 325 11.84 -18.44 -17.65
N ASP A 326 13.15 -18.29 -17.45
CA ASP A 326 14.14 -19.32 -17.76
C ASP A 326 14.30 -20.36 -16.64
N ASN A 327 13.64 -20.14 -15.49
CA ASN A 327 13.60 -21.10 -14.39
C ASN A 327 12.70 -22.31 -14.74
N GLN A 328 13.32 -23.30 -15.38
CA GLN A 328 12.64 -24.52 -15.82
C GLN A 328 12.06 -25.33 -14.64
N ASP A 329 12.76 -25.37 -13.51
CA ASP A 329 12.31 -26.10 -12.31
C ASP A 329 11.03 -25.46 -11.73
N ALA A 330 10.99 -24.13 -11.62
CA ALA A 330 9.80 -23.40 -11.17
C ALA A 330 8.62 -23.60 -12.13
N SER A 331 8.88 -23.53 -13.44
CA SER A 331 7.85 -23.74 -14.48
C SER A 331 7.27 -25.15 -14.42
N GLN A 332 8.13 -26.16 -14.32
CA GLN A 332 7.71 -27.54 -14.22
C GLN A 332 6.89 -27.80 -12.95
N ARG A 333 7.36 -27.33 -11.79
CA ARG A 333 6.61 -27.51 -10.53
C ARG A 333 5.26 -26.81 -10.57
N LEU A 334 5.17 -25.62 -11.15
CA LEU A 334 3.91 -24.91 -11.34
C LEU A 334 2.93 -25.69 -12.22
N GLU A 335 3.38 -26.27 -13.33
CA GLU A 335 2.54 -27.11 -14.20
C GLU A 335 2.08 -28.38 -13.49
N GLU A 336 2.93 -29.00 -12.68
CA GLU A 336 2.61 -30.22 -11.94
C GLU A 336 1.57 -29.97 -10.83
N LEU A 337 1.62 -28.80 -10.17
CA LEU A 337 0.65 -28.43 -9.15
C LEU A 337 -0.72 -28.01 -9.71
N LYS A 338 -0.79 -27.65 -11.00
CA LYS A 338 -2.04 -27.27 -11.70
C LYS A 338 -2.87 -28.48 -12.19
N LYS A 339 -2.34 -29.70 -12.07
CA LYS A 339 -2.99 -30.95 -12.51
C LYS A 339 -3.84 -31.55 -11.39
#